data_AF-A0A9X7V6B0-F1
#
_entry.id   AF-A0A9X7V6B0-F1
#
_cell.length_a   1.000
_cell.length_b   1.000
_cell.length_c   1.000
_cell.angle_alpha   90.00
_cell.angle_beta   90.00
_cell.angle_gamma   90.00
#
_symmetry.space_group_name_H-M   'P 1'
#
loop_
_entity.id
_entity.type
_entity.pdbx_description
1 polymer ?
#
loop_
_entity_poly.entity_id
_entity_poly.type
_entity_poly.pdbx_seq_one_letter_code
_entity_poly.pdbx_strand_id
1 'polypeptide(L)'
;MSIEQGSLTARTPGGVLRFRSARLEALAAANPAMKLVTEALHDFHYSLLTSDVRYDETGKLQLGLRIEGRNPALEGGRPINFTISLEEDIPALLTSLQLSDRVSETIHRRVQQRLQR
;
A
#
# COMPACT_ATOMS: atom_id res chain seq x y z
N MET A 1 19.09 -14.06 5.20
CA MET A 1 18.10 -13.85 6.28
C MET A 1 16.75 -14.08 5.65
N SER A 2 15.96 -15.00 6.18
CA SER A 2 14.62 -15.30 5.70
C SER A 2 13.61 -15.21 6.84
N ILE A 3 12.33 -15.04 6.50
CA ILE A 3 11.20 -15.08 7.41
C ILE A 3 10.20 -16.06 6.80
N GLU A 4 9.97 -17.21 7.42
CA GLU A 4 9.06 -18.22 6.86
C GLU A 4 7.63 -18.14 7.41
N GLN A 5 7.48 -17.63 8.64
CA GLN A 5 6.21 -17.62 9.38
C GLN A 5 6.00 -16.28 10.12
N GLY A 6 6.22 -15.18 9.41
CA GLY A 6 5.93 -13.86 9.96
C GLY A 6 4.43 -13.62 9.98
N SER A 7 3.95 -12.93 11.01
CA SER A 7 2.56 -12.50 11.10
C SER A 7 2.46 -11.06 11.60
N LEU A 8 1.60 -10.27 10.98
CA LEU A 8 1.20 -8.95 11.46
C LEU A 8 -0.29 -8.97 11.76
N THR A 9 -0.70 -8.34 12.86
CA THR A 9 -2.11 -8.14 13.17
C THR A 9 -2.32 -6.73 13.65
N ALA A 10 -3.34 -6.06 13.13
CA ALA A 10 -3.72 -4.74 13.61
C ALA A 10 -4.27 -4.83 15.03
N ARG A 11 -4.00 -3.80 15.83
CA ARG A 11 -4.48 -3.72 17.20
C ARG A 11 -5.97 -3.36 17.21
N THR A 12 -6.70 -3.90 18.17
CA THR A 12 -8.09 -3.53 18.47
C THR A 12 -8.17 -2.03 18.82
N PRO A 13 -9.21 -1.29 18.39
CA PRO A 13 -10.45 -1.73 17.73
C PRO A 13 -10.39 -1.86 16.19
N GLY A 14 -9.20 -1.84 15.60
CA GLY A 14 -9.02 -1.69 14.16
C GLY A 14 -8.70 -0.24 13.79
N GLY A 15 -9.03 0.18 12.57
CA GLY A 15 -8.67 1.51 12.12
C GLY A 15 -9.21 1.87 10.74
N VAL A 16 -8.63 2.90 10.14
CA VAL A 16 -9.04 3.40 8.83
C VAL A 16 -7.87 3.27 7.85
N LEU A 17 -8.13 2.64 6.70
CA LEU A 17 -7.25 2.64 5.54
C LEU A 17 -7.75 3.65 4.52
N ARG A 18 -6.86 4.54 4.09
CA ARG A 18 -7.13 5.54 3.05
C ARG A 18 -6.12 5.34 1.94
N PHE A 19 -6.48 4.53 0.95
CA PHE A 19 -5.57 4.25 -0.16
C PHE A 19 -5.85 5.21 -1.32
N ARG A 20 -4.92 6.14 -1.57
CA ARG A 20 -4.98 7.09 -2.68
C ARG A 20 -3.72 6.98 -3.52
N SER A 21 -3.86 6.49 -4.74
CA SER A 21 -2.76 6.46 -5.71
C SER A 21 -3.28 6.73 -7.11
N ALA A 22 -2.53 7.53 -7.89
CA ALA A 22 -2.87 7.84 -9.28
C ALA A 22 -3.01 6.58 -10.15
N ARG A 23 -2.28 5.51 -9.81
CA ARG A 23 -2.37 4.22 -10.50
C ARG A 23 -3.70 3.51 -10.24
N LEU A 24 -4.21 3.50 -9.00
CA LEU A 24 -5.54 2.92 -8.74
C LEU A 24 -6.66 3.74 -9.36
N GLU A 25 -6.53 5.07 -9.38
CA GLU A 25 -7.52 5.93 -10.05
C GLU A 25 -7.56 5.65 -11.56
N ALA A 26 -6.40 5.48 -12.20
CA ALA A 26 -6.32 5.08 -13.60
C ALA A 26 -6.92 3.69 -13.84
N LEU A 27 -6.67 2.72 -12.95
CA LEU A 27 -7.27 1.38 -13.03
C LEU A 27 -8.79 1.40 -12.82
N ALA A 28 -9.29 2.24 -11.91
CA ALA A 28 -10.71 2.45 -11.69
C ALA A 28 -11.40 3.06 -12.92
N ALA A 29 -10.72 3.98 -13.61
CA ALA A 29 -11.22 4.54 -14.86
C ALA A 29 -11.24 3.51 -16.00
N ALA A 30 -10.28 2.59 -16.01
CA ALA A 30 -10.15 1.58 -17.06
C ALA A 30 -11.07 0.35 -16.87
N ASN A 31 -11.46 0.00 -15.63
CA ASN A 31 -12.24 -1.20 -15.34
C ASN A 31 -13.31 -0.93 -14.26
N PRO A 32 -14.62 -1.11 -14.57
CA PRO A 32 -15.71 -0.94 -13.60
C PRO A 32 -15.58 -1.79 -12.33
N ALA A 33 -15.02 -3.00 -12.41
CA ALA A 33 -14.78 -3.83 -11.23
C ALA A 33 -13.71 -3.21 -10.32
N MET A 34 -12.67 -2.61 -10.92
CA MET A 34 -11.63 -1.89 -10.17
C MET A 34 -12.15 -0.60 -9.56
N LYS A 35 -13.16 0.04 -10.17
CA LYS A 35 -13.81 1.21 -9.60
C LYS A 35 -14.39 0.92 -8.22
N LEU A 36 -15.13 -0.19 -8.07
CA LEU A 36 -15.71 -0.60 -6.79
C LEU A 36 -14.63 -0.88 -5.73
N VAL A 37 -13.53 -1.53 -6.13
CA VAL A 37 -12.40 -1.80 -5.22
C VAL A 37 -11.75 -0.50 -4.76
N THR A 38 -11.48 0.44 -5.67
CA THR A 38 -10.90 1.75 -5.35
C THR A 38 -11.82 2.57 -4.45
N GLU A 39 -13.12 2.60 -4.74
CA GLU A 39 -14.12 3.28 -3.91
C GLU A 39 -14.19 2.66 -2.52
N ALA A 40 -14.22 1.33 -2.39
CA ALA A 40 -14.21 0.65 -1.11
C ALA A 40 -12.98 1.03 -0.27
N LEU A 41 -11.79 1.09 -0.87
CA LEU A 41 -10.52 1.38 -0.18
C LEU A 41 -10.26 2.87 0.11
N HIS A 42 -11.09 3.78 -0.41
CA HIS A 42 -10.88 5.22 -0.25
C HIS A 42 -11.02 5.71 1.21
N ASP A 43 -12.00 5.19 1.95
CA ASP A 43 -12.18 5.42 3.40
C ASP A 43 -12.68 4.12 4.06
N PHE A 44 -11.81 3.11 4.09
CA PHE A 44 -12.16 1.78 4.56
C PHE A 44 -11.93 1.64 6.06
N HIS A 45 -13.00 1.37 6.81
CA HIS A 45 -12.97 1.21 8.25
C HIS A 45 -12.89 -0.29 8.54
N TYR A 46 -11.68 -0.76 8.87
CA TYR A 46 -11.43 -2.17 9.13
C TYR A 46 -11.57 -2.49 10.62
N SER A 47 -12.20 -3.62 10.90
CA SER A 47 -12.23 -4.23 12.24
C SER A 47 -11.17 -5.29 12.41
N LEU A 48 -10.74 -5.93 11.31
CA LEU A 48 -9.68 -6.93 11.29
C LEU A 48 -8.70 -6.62 10.16
N LEU A 49 -7.42 -6.70 10.49
CA LEU A 49 -6.34 -6.73 9.51
C LEU A 49 -5.29 -7.70 10.01
N THR A 50 -5.05 -8.74 9.22
CA THR A 50 -4.00 -9.73 9.46
C THR A 50 -3.15 -9.86 8.20
N SER A 51 -1.85 -10.01 8.37
CA SER A 51 -0.93 -10.33 7.28
C SER A 51 -0.11 -11.55 7.65
N ASP A 52 -0.03 -12.50 6.76
CA ASP A 52 1.03 -13.50 6.73
C ASP A 52 2.22 -12.91 5.95
N VAL A 53 3.44 -13.15 6.42
CA VAL A 53 4.66 -12.57 5.88
C VAL A 53 5.67 -13.68 5.62
N ARG A 54 6.09 -13.80 4.37
CA ARG A 54 7.19 -14.68 3.97
C ARG A 54 8.24 -13.88 3.21
N TYR A 55 9.48 -13.95 3.65
CA TYR A 55 10.61 -13.32 3.02
C TYR A 55 11.67 -14.37 2.74
N ASP A 56 12.01 -14.57 1.47
CA ASP A 56 12.99 -15.58 1.10
C ASP A 56 14.41 -15.03 1.02
N GLU A 57 15.39 -15.92 0.85
CA GLU A 57 16.80 -15.56 0.75
C GLU A 57 17.15 -14.81 -0.55
N THR A 58 16.28 -14.87 -1.56
CA THR A 58 16.44 -14.13 -2.82
C THR A 58 16.05 -12.66 -2.70
N GLY A 59 15.40 -12.30 -1.59
CA GLY A 59 14.94 -10.95 -1.31
C GLY A 59 13.50 -10.69 -1.73
N LYS A 60 12.74 -11.71 -2.10
CA LYS A 60 11.32 -11.58 -2.41
C LYS A 60 10.50 -11.63 -1.12
N LEU A 61 9.59 -10.68 -0.99
CA LEU A 61 8.60 -10.64 0.09
C LEU A 61 7.24 -11.01 -0.48
N GLN A 62 6.60 -11.98 0.15
CA GLN A 62 5.21 -12.35 -0.10
C GLN A 62 4.38 -11.99 1.13
N LEU A 63 3.36 -11.16 0.90
CA LEU A 63 2.40 -10.72 1.91
C LEU A 63 1.01 -11.25 1.58
N GLY A 64 0.46 -12.06 2.49
CA GLY A 64 -0.93 -12.50 2.44
C GLY A 64 -1.77 -11.62 3.36
N LEU A 65 -2.45 -10.62 2.82
CA LEU A 65 -3.27 -9.68 3.58
C LEU A 65 -4.73 -10.13 3.59
N ARG A 66 -5.32 -10.19 4.79
CA ARG A 66 -6.76 -10.31 5.00
C ARG A 66 -7.25 -9.10 5.76
N ILE A 67 -8.21 -8.40 5.17
CA ILE A 67 -8.78 -7.16 5.73
C ILE A 67 -10.30 -7.31 5.72
N GLU A 68 -10.92 -7.13 6.88
CA GLU A 68 -12.37 -7.16 7.03
C GLU A 68 -12.83 -5.81 7.58
N GLY A 69 -13.88 -5.27 6.97
CA GLY A 69 -14.34 -3.94 7.31
C GLY A 69 -15.50 -3.49 6.46
N ARG A 70 -15.66 -2.18 6.38
CA ARG A 70 -16.70 -1.54 5.57
C ARG A 70 -16.25 -0.15 5.13
N ASN A 71 -16.83 0.32 4.03
CA ASN A 71 -16.78 1.74 3.69
C ASN A 71 -18.19 2.32 3.86
N PRO A 72 -18.43 3.24 4.81
CA PRO A 72 -19.75 3.82 5.05
C PRO A 72 -20.38 4.51 3.83
N ALA A 73 -19.55 5.02 2.90
CA ALA A 73 -20.01 5.69 1.69
C ALA A 73 -20.42 4.71 0.57
N LEU A 74 -20.09 3.42 0.69
CA LEU A 74 -20.34 2.41 -0.34
C LEU A 74 -21.50 1.49 0.07
N GLU A 75 -22.54 1.42 -0.76
CA GLU A 75 -23.69 0.52 -0.61
C GLU A 75 -24.26 0.44 0.82
N GLY A 76 -24.34 1.57 1.53
CA GLY A 76 -24.87 1.63 2.90
C GLY A 76 -23.97 0.98 3.97
N GLY A 77 -22.66 0.87 3.71
CA GLY A 77 -21.70 0.31 4.68
C GLY A 77 -21.68 -1.21 4.70
N ARG A 78 -21.98 -1.86 3.56
CA ARG A 78 -21.92 -3.31 3.41
C ARG A 78 -20.56 -3.85 3.87
N PRO A 79 -20.52 -4.96 4.64
CA PRO A 79 -19.25 -5.60 5.01
C PRO A 79 -18.50 -6.09 3.79
N ILE A 80 -17.19 -5.87 3.77
CA ILE A 80 -16.29 -6.28 2.69
C ILE A 80 -15.10 -6.99 3.29
N ASN A 81 -14.76 -8.14 2.69
CA ASN A 81 -13.61 -8.95 3.06
C ASN A 81 -12.65 -8.98 1.88
N PHE A 82 -11.49 -8.36 2.05
CA PHE A 82 -10.41 -8.36 1.06
C PHE A 82 -9.37 -9.41 1.42
N THR A 83 -9.02 -10.25 0.44
CA THR A 83 -7.86 -11.13 0.50
C THR A 83 -6.92 -10.71 -0.62
N ILE A 84 -5.77 -10.14 -0.25
CA ILE A 84 -4.80 -9.58 -1.20
C ILE A 84 -3.49 -10.35 -1.04
N SER A 85 -2.94 -10.83 -2.14
CA SER A 85 -1.58 -11.37 -2.19
C SER A 85 -0.69 -10.37 -2.89
N LEU A 86 0.35 -9.90 -2.19
CA LEU A 86 1.35 -9.00 -2.74
C LEU A 86 2.70 -9.70 -2.78
N GLU A 87 3.40 -9.57 -3.90
CA GLU A 87 4.79 -10.00 -4.05
C GLU A 87 5.64 -8.78 -4.40
N GLU A 88 6.73 -8.59 -3.69
CA GLU A 88 7.61 -7.43 -3.85
C GLU A 88 9.08 -7.84 -3.81
N ASP A 89 9.92 -7.12 -4.56
CA ASP A 89 11.38 -7.23 -4.50
C ASP A 89 11.92 -6.18 -3.53
N ILE A 90 12.20 -6.59 -2.29
CA ILE A 90 12.57 -5.63 -1.24
C ILE A 90 13.91 -4.94 -1.55
N PRO A 91 14.97 -5.63 -2.00
CA PRO A 91 16.20 -4.97 -2.45
C PRO A 91 15.96 -3.93 -3.55
N ALA A 92 15.15 -4.23 -4.57
CA ALA A 92 14.87 -3.30 -5.65
C ALA A 92 14.05 -2.09 -5.16
N LEU A 93 13.05 -2.32 -4.31
CA LEU A 93 12.25 -1.26 -3.69
C LEU A 93 13.11 -0.31 -2.87
N LEU A 94 13.97 -0.85 -1.99
CA LEU A 94 14.88 -0.04 -1.16
C LEU A 94 15.85 0.75 -2.03
N THR A 95 16.37 0.14 -3.10
CA THR A 95 17.24 0.83 -4.06
C THR A 95 16.50 1.99 -4.73
N SER A 96 15.26 1.78 -5.17
CA SER A 96 14.42 2.84 -5.75
C SER A 96 14.19 3.99 -4.77
N LEU A 97 13.88 3.70 -3.50
CA LEU A 97 13.66 4.73 -2.48
C LEU A 97 14.93 5.57 -2.23
N GLN A 98 16.09 4.93 -2.08
CA GLN A 98 17.38 5.62 -1.91
C GLN A 98 17.73 6.52 -3.11
N LEU A 99 17.39 6.09 -4.33
CA LEU A 99 17.59 6.90 -5.53
C LEU A 99 16.68 8.12 -5.55
N SER A 100 15.40 7.96 -5.19
CA SER A 100 14.46 9.08 -5.07
C SER A 100 14.92 10.14 -4.08
N ASP A 101 15.49 9.73 -2.94
CA ASP A 101 16.04 10.66 -1.93
C ASP A 101 17.25 11.43 -2.46
N ARG A 102 18.18 10.75 -3.14
CA ARG A 102 19.37 11.39 -3.75
C ARG A 102 19.01 12.33 -4.89
N VAL A 103 18.01 11.97 -5.70
CA VAL A 103 17.50 12.84 -6.77
C VAL A 103 16.83 14.07 -6.17
N SER A 104 16.03 13.90 -5.11
CA SER A 104 15.39 15.01 -4.40
C SER A 104 16.43 15.98 -3.80
N GLU A 105 17.48 15.45 -3.18
CA GLU A 105 18.61 16.23 -2.64
C GLU A 105 19.35 17.03 -3.73
N THR A 106 19.59 16.39 -4.88
CA THR A 106 20.31 17.01 -6.01
C THR A 106 19.49 18.12 -6.66
N ILE A 107 18.18 17.89 -6.85
CA ILE A 107 17.26 18.90 -7.39
C ILE A 107 17.17 20.07 -6.42
N HIS A 108 17.02 19.82 -5.11
CA HIS A 108 16.95 20.87 -4.10
C HIS A 108 18.19 21.77 -4.13
N ARG A 109 19.38 21.18 -4.18
CA ARG A 109 20.65 21.92 -4.27
C ARG A 109 20.76 22.76 -5.55
N ARG A 110 20.30 22.22 -6.69
CA ARG A 110 20.32 22.92 -8.00
C ARG A 110 19.35 24.11 -8.03
N VAL A 111 18.19 24.00 -7.37
CA VAL A 111 17.20 25.07 -7.27
C VAL A 111 17.68 26.19 -6.32
N GLN A 112 18.27 25.84 -5.18
CA GLN A 112 18.85 26.83 -4.25
C GLN A 112 19.99 27.64 -4.89
N GLN A 113 20.87 27.00 -5.66
CA GLN A 113 21.96 27.69 -6.38
C GLN A 113 21.46 28.65 -7.46
N ARG A 114 20.23 28.48 -7.97
CA ARG A 114 19.64 29.36 -8.98
C ARG A 114 18.84 30.52 -8.39
N LEU A 115 18.39 30.41 -7.14
CA LEU A 115 17.66 31.46 -6.42
C LEU A 115 18.59 32.43 -5.66
N GLN A 116 19.88 32.09 -5.53
CA GLN A 116 20.91 32.95 -4.92
C GLN A 116 21.76 33.70 -5.98
N ARG A 117 21.24 33.82 -7.21
CA ARG A 117 21.75 34.70 -8.26
C ARG A 117 20.62 35.63 -8.69
#